data_AF-A0A7Y5KM31-F1
#
_entry.id   AF-A0A7Y5KM31-F1
#
_cell.length_a   1.000
_cell.length_b   1.000
_cell.length_c   1.000
_cell.angle_alpha   90.00
_cell.angle_beta   90.00
_cell.angle_gamma   90.00
#
_symmetry.space_group_name_H-M   'P 1'
#
loop_
_entity.id
_entity.type
_entity.pdbx_description
1 polymer ?
#
loop_
_entity_poly.entity_id
_entity_poly.type
_entity_poly.pdbx_seq_one_letter_code
_entity_poly.pdbx_strand_id
1 'polypeptide(L)' 'MRVTHLGHACLLVEIAGRRLLIDPGTFSTGFEQLTELDAILVTHN' A
#
# COMPACT_ATOMS: atom_id res chain seq x y z
N MET A 1 4.33 -14.24 0.34
CA MET A 1 4.09 -12.96 -0.35
C MET A 1 2.60 -12.85 -0.62
N ARG A 2 1.98 -11.74 -0.21
CA ARG A 2 0.58 -11.40 -0.50
C ARG A 2 0.55 -9.99 -1.07
N VAL A 3 -0.30 -9.78 -2.07
CA VAL A 3 -0.54 -8.47 -2.67
C VAL A 3 -2.03 -8.22 -2.65
N THR A 4 -2.42 -7.06 -2.13
CA THR A 4 -3.81 -6.59 -2.08
C THR A 4 -3.92 -5.31 -2.89
N HIS A 5 -4.84 -5.30 -3.86
CA HIS A 5 -5.13 -4.12 -4.68
C HIS A 5 -6.22 -3.29 -4.01
N LEU A 6 -5.91 -2.02 -3.71
CA LEU A 6 -6.78 -1.09 -2.98
C LEU A 6 -7.38 0.00 -3.92
N GLY A 7 -7.33 -0.25 -5.23
CA GLY A 7 -7.80 0.67 -6.26
C GLY A 7 -6.68 1.52 -6.86
N HIS A 8 -6.84 1.92 -8.13
CA HIS A 8 -5.82 2.62 -8.93
C HIS A 8 -4.44 1.94 -8.84
N ALA A 9 -3.38 2.68 -8.49
CA ALA A 9 -2.03 2.18 -8.27
C ALA A 9 -1.77 1.78 -6.81
N CYS A 10 -2.76 1.88 -5.92
CA CYS A 10 -2.59 1.61 -4.50
C CYS A 10 -2.51 0.10 -4.23
N LEU A 11 -1.34 -0.35 -3.75
CA LEU A 11 -1.07 -1.75 -3.44
C LEU A 11 -0.55 -1.90 -2.01
N LEU A 12 -1.11 -2.84 -1.26
CA LEU A 12 -0.48 -3.35 -0.04
C LEU A 12 0.27 -4.64 -0.38
N VAL A 13 1.58 -4.65 -0.16
CA VAL A 13 2.45 -5.80 -0.36
C VAL A 13 2.95 -6.30 0.99
N GLU A 14 2.72 -7.58 1.26
CA GLU A 14 3.15 -8.24 2.49
C GLU A 14 4.12 -9.38 2.15
N ILE A 15 5.38 -9.24 2.56
CA ILE A 15 6.44 -10.19 2.23
C ILE A 15 7.49 -10.24 3.33
N ALA A 16 7.95 -11.44 3.68
CA ALA A 16 8.98 -11.66 4.70
C ALA A 16 8.70 -10.93 6.05
N GLY A 17 7.43 -10.89 6.46
CA GLY A 17 7.00 -10.19 7.68
C GLY A 17 6.98 -8.67 7.58
N ARG A 18 7.18 -8.11 6.38
CA ARG A 18 7.16 -6.67 6.10
C ARG A 18 5.90 -6.26 5.35
N ARG A 19 5.46 -5.01 5.57
CA ARG A 19 4.26 -4.42 4.98
C ARG A 19 4.62 -3.10 4.27
N LEU A 20 4.48 -3.09 2.95
CA LEU A 20 4.75 -1.94 2.08
C LEU A 20 3.44 -1.46 1.46
N LEU A 21 3.15 -0.16 1.57
CA LEU A 21 2.05 0.49 0.84
C LEU A 21 2.63 1.25 -0.35
N ILE A 22 2.13 0.99 -1.56
CA ILE A 22 2.58 1.63 -2.79
C ILE A 22 1.48 2.58 -3.25
N ASP A 23 1.85 3.81 -3.64
CA ASP A 23 0.99 4.86 -4.24
C ASP A 23 -0.41 5.04 -3.59
N PRO A 24 -0.50 5.30 -2.27
CA PRO A 24 -1.77 5.69 -1.67
C PRO A 24 -2.22 7.05 -2.20
N GLY A 25 -3.48 7.16 -2.63
CA GLY A 25 -4.01 8.38 -3.22
C GLY A 25 -5.53 8.45 -3.22
N THR A 26 -6.08 9.59 -3.63
CA THR A 26 -7.52 9.92 -3.56
C THR A 26 -8.41 9.06 -4.47
N PHE A 27 -7.83 8.30 -5.40
CA PHE A 27 -8.54 7.33 -6.26
C PHE A 27 -8.62 5.92 -5.66
N SER A 28 -8.19 5.74 -4.43
CA SER A 28 -8.11 4.46 -3.71
C SER A 28 -8.79 4.59 -2.35
N THR A 29 -9.26 3.49 -1.78
CA THR A 29 -9.90 3.47 -0.45
C THR A 29 -9.51 2.21 0.33
N GLY A 30 -9.72 2.25 1.65
CA GLY A 30 -9.42 1.14 2.56
C GLY A 30 -7.99 1.13 3.08
N PHE A 31 -7.08 1.93 2.52
CA PHE A 31 -5.71 2.06 3.00
C PHE A 31 -5.60 2.99 4.23
N GLU A 32 -6.58 3.85 4.46
CA GLU A 32 -6.56 4.92 5.46
C GLU A 32 -6.54 4.39 6.90
N GLN A 33 -6.99 3.14 7.08
CA GLN A 33 -6.99 2.46 8.39
C GLN A 33 -5.77 1.55 8.57
N LEU A 34 -4.88 1.44 7.58
CA LEU A 34 -3.69 0.61 7.70
C LEU A 34 -2.69 1.24 8.67
N THR A 35 -2.32 0.47 9.69
CA THR A 35 -1.25 0.78 10.65
C THR A 35 -0.09 -0.19 10.46
N GLU A 36 1.01 -0.02 11.19
CA GLU A 36 2.17 -0.94 11.18
C GLU A 36 2.71 -1.21 9.77
N LEU A 37 2.83 -0.15 8.96
CA LEU A 37 3.52 -0.19 7.67
C LEU A 37 5.01 0.02 7.92
N ASP A 38 5.85 -0.80 7.31
CA ASP A 38 7.30 -0.61 7.34
C ASP A 38 7.74 0.53 6.42
N ALA A 39 7.01 0.77 5.33
CA ALA A 39 7.31 1.80 4.35
C ALA A 39 6.10 2.18 3.49
N ILE A 40 6.18 3.38 2.91
CA ILE A 40 5.30 3.86 1.82
C ILE A 40 6.19 4.17 0.62
N LEU A 41 5.88 3.59 -0.53
CA LEU A 41 6.57 3.85 -1.80
C LEU A 41 5.69 4.73 -2.68
N VAL A 42 6.17 5.93 -2.98
CA VAL A 42 5.58 6.84 -3.96
C VAL A 42 6.40 6.74 -5.24
N THR A 43 5.76 6.34 -6.34
CA THR A 43 6.45 6.09 -7.61
C THR A 43 6.76 7.37 -8.37
N HIS A 44 5.90 8.39 -8.26
CA HIS A 44 6.03 9.69 -8.91
C HIS A 44 5.26 10.78 -8.15
N ASN A 45 5.50 12.04 -8.53
CA ASN A 45 4.80 13.21 -7.99
C ASN A 45 3.50 13.50 -8.73
#